data_AF-A0A975RCF7-F1
#
_entry.id   AF-A0A975RCF7-F1
#
_cell.length_a   1.000
_cell.length_b   1.000
_cell.length_c   1.000
_cell.angle_alpha   90.00
_cell.angle_beta   90.00
_cell.angle_gamma   90.00
#
_symmetry.space_group_name_H-M   'P 1'
#
loop_
_entity.id
_entity.type
_entity.pdbx_description
1 polymer ?
#
loop_
_entity_poly.entity_id
_entity_poly.type
_entity_poly.pdbx_seq_one_letter_code
_entity_poly.pdbx_strand_id
1 'polypeptide(L)'
;MSDGAERLHYLIELPKGSRAFLHDVEAADPFRRNPLYAVVHESSYADGVATRWSAERTRPDLPPEGFTGEHVYPWMFTEYGELAPWREAAEILAEYEWPKLYDAERLAENEVPAAAAIFAEDAYVEAEYSMETVSLVRGLRPWLTNEYEHNAMRADGGRVLDRLIDLARGRA
;
A
#
# COMPACT_ATOMS: atom_id res chain seq x y z
N MET A 1 -11.24 -1.83 3.06
CA MET A 1 -11.88 -1.50 1.80
C MET A 1 -13.36 -1.69 2.04
N SER A 2 -14.14 -0.62 2.16
CA SER A 2 -15.58 -0.81 2.40
C SER A 2 -16.40 -0.81 1.11
N ASP A 3 -15.81 -0.44 -0.04
CA ASP A 3 -16.51 -0.34 -1.32
C ASP A 3 -15.67 -0.75 -2.55
N GLY A 4 -14.42 -1.19 -2.37
CA GLY A 4 -13.52 -1.49 -3.48
C GLY A 4 -14.00 -2.68 -4.31
N ALA A 5 -14.43 -3.75 -3.65
CA ALA A 5 -15.00 -4.93 -4.30
C ALA A 5 -16.32 -4.60 -5.00
N GLU A 6 -17.18 -3.79 -4.40
CA GLU A 6 -18.45 -3.33 -4.95
C GLU A 6 -18.23 -2.45 -6.18
N ARG A 7 -17.30 -1.50 -6.13
CA ARG A 7 -16.94 -0.66 -7.28
C ARG A 7 -16.43 -1.51 -8.43
N LEU A 8 -15.56 -2.47 -8.14
CA LEU A 8 -15.06 -3.39 -9.15
C LEU A 8 -16.20 -4.25 -9.72
N HIS A 9 -17.08 -4.77 -8.87
CA HIS A 9 -18.26 -5.54 -9.28
C HIS A 9 -19.13 -4.75 -10.27
N TYR A 10 -19.50 -3.52 -9.95
CA TYR A 10 -20.29 -2.70 -10.87
C TYR A 10 -19.53 -2.32 -12.14
N LEU A 11 -18.21 -2.13 -12.06
CA LEU A 11 -17.38 -1.85 -13.24
C LEU A 11 -17.36 -3.02 -14.22
N ILE A 12 -17.23 -4.26 -13.72
CA ILE A 12 -17.18 -5.46 -14.58
C ILE A 12 -18.56 -5.91 -15.09
N GLU A 13 -19.65 -5.45 -14.50
CA GLU A 13 -21.00 -5.65 -15.05
C GLU A 13 -21.23 -4.88 -16.35
N LEU A 14 -20.47 -3.80 -16.60
CA LEU A 14 -20.56 -3.05 -17.83
C LEU A 14 -19.99 -3.86 -19.01
N PRO A 15 -20.61 -3.84 -20.20
CA PRO A 15 -20.07 -4.53 -21.36
C PRO A 15 -18.65 -4.04 -21.68
N LYS A 16 -17.69 -4.96 -21.72
CA LYS A 16 -16.28 -4.67 -22.00
C LYS A 16 -16.15 -3.83 -23.29
N GLY A 17 -15.46 -2.70 -23.18
CA GLY A 17 -15.23 -1.78 -24.29
C GLY A 17 -16.41 -0.85 -24.64
N SER A 18 -17.52 -0.91 -23.91
CA SER A 18 -18.58 0.09 -24.03
C SER A 18 -18.09 1.47 -23.56
N ARG A 19 -18.77 2.54 -24.00
CA ARG A 19 -18.41 3.92 -23.58
C ARG A 19 -18.49 4.10 -22.06
N ALA A 20 -19.48 3.49 -21.40
CA ALA A 20 -19.61 3.53 -19.95
C ALA A 20 -18.43 2.80 -19.29
N PHE A 21 -18.13 1.58 -19.72
CA PHE A 21 -16.98 0.82 -19.20
C PHE A 21 -15.67 1.59 -19.35
N LEU A 22 -15.38 2.12 -20.53
CA LEU A 22 -14.12 2.85 -20.78
C LEU A 22 -14.01 4.12 -19.93
N HIS A 23 -15.11 4.87 -19.79
CA HIS A 23 -15.15 6.07 -18.95
C HIS A 23 -14.89 5.73 -17.48
N ASP A 24 -15.54 4.69 -16.95
CA ASP A 24 -15.44 4.34 -15.54
C ASP A 24 -14.11 3.66 -15.20
N VAL A 25 -13.53 2.89 -16.13
CA VAL A 25 -12.15 2.37 -16.00
C VAL A 25 -11.15 3.52 -15.98
N GLU A 26 -11.27 4.49 -16.90
CA GLU A 26 -10.36 5.65 -16.92
C GLU A 26 -10.46 6.46 -15.62
N ALA A 27 -11.67 6.65 -15.08
CA ALA A 27 -11.88 7.34 -13.81
C ALA A 27 -11.31 6.59 -12.60
N ALA A 28 -11.16 5.26 -12.71
CA ALA A 28 -10.59 4.42 -11.66
C ALA A 28 -9.05 4.39 -11.66
N ASP A 29 -8.38 4.86 -12.73
CA ASP A 29 -6.91 4.94 -12.82
C ASP A 29 -6.37 6.31 -12.32
N PRO A 30 -5.68 6.36 -11.17
CA PRO A 30 -5.20 7.62 -10.61
C PRO A 30 -3.92 8.14 -11.29
N PHE A 31 -3.21 7.33 -12.07
CA PHE A 31 -1.84 7.62 -12.51
C PHE A 31 -1.75 8.78 -13.50
N ARG A 32 -2.80 9.00 -14.30
CA ARG A 32 -2.89 10.13 -15.22
C ARG A 32 -2.71 11.47 -14.52
N ARG A 33 -3.33 11.66 -13.36
CA ARG A 33 -3.25 12.92 -12.61
C ARG A 33 -2.11 12.93 -11.61
N ASN A 34 -1.76 11.78 -11.05
CA ASN A 34 -0.79 11.66 -9.96
C ASN A 34 0.29 10.62 -10.29
N PRO A 35 1.12 10.84 -11.33
CA PRO A 35 2.11 9.84 -11.77
C PRO A 35 3.20 9.60 -10.72
N LEU A 36 3.44 10.58 -9.83
CA LEU A 36 4.44 10.46 -8.77
C LEU A 36 4.21 9.22 -7.91
N TYR A 37 2.94 8.89 -7.59
CA TYR A 37 2.64 7.69 -6.81
C TYR A 37 3.21 6.46 -7.53
N ALA A 38 2.87 6.25 -8.81
CA ALA A 38 3.38 5.11 -9.58
C ALA A 38 4.91 5.08 -9.64
N VAL A 39 5.54 6.23 -9.86
CA VAL A 39 7.00 6.36 -10.03
C VAL A 39 7.77 5.98 -8.76
N VAL A 40 7.28 6.36 -7.58
CA VAL A 40 8.02 6.16 -6.31
C VAL A 40 7.48 4.98 -5.49
N HIS A 41 6.34 4.40 -5.87
CA HIS A 41 5.60 3.43 -5.08
C HIS A 41 6.50 2.32 -4.54
N GLU A 42 7.15 1.55 -5.41
CA GLU A 42 8.01 0.44 -5.01
C GLU A 42 9.21 0.91 -4.17
N SER A 43 9.91 1.96 -4.64
CA SER A 43 11.08 2.50 -3.94
C SER A 43 10.78 3.02 -2.54
N SER A 44 9.54 3.44 -2.27
CA SER A 44 9.15 3.92 -0.94
C SER A 44 9.17 2.85 0.14
N TYR A 45 9.22 1.57 -0.25
CA TYR A 45 9.35 0.42 0.63
C TYR A 45 10.80 -0.10 0.74
N ALA A 46 11.77 0.51 0.06
CA ALA A 46 13.14 0.05 0.06
C ALA A 46 13.81 0.25 1.44
N ASP A 47 14.59 -0.76 1.87
CA ASP A 47 15.40 -0.70 3.09
C ASP A 47 16.77 -1.36 2.84
N GLY A 48 17.78 -0.56 2.52
CA GLY A 48 19.15 -1.03 2.35
C GLY A 48 19.44 -1.81 1.06
N VAL A 49 18.56 -1.74 0.06
CA VAL A 49 18.66 -2.48 -1.21
C VAL A 49 18.11 -1.69 -2.39
N ALA A 50 18.62 -1.94 -3.60
CA ALA A 50 17.89 -1.63 -4.83
C ALA A 50 16.68 -2.57 -5.00
N THR A 51 15.50 -1.99 -5.31
CA THR A 51 14.25 -2.76 -5.39
C THR A 51 14.19 -3.61 -6.64
N ARG A 52 14.70 -3.11 -7.78
CA ARG A 52 14.82 -3.75 -9.10
C ARG A 52 13.54 -4.32 -9.69
N TRP A 53 12.38 -3.74 -9.39
CA TRP A 53 11.06 -4.32 -9.68
C TRP A 53 10.74 -5.56 -8.83
N SER A 54 10.92 -5.45 -7.50
CA SER A 54 10.66 -6.56 -6.56
C SER A 54 9.25 -7.07 -6.68
N ALA A 55 8.27 -6.17 -6.85
CA ALA A 55 6.87 -6.50 -7.07
C ALA A 55 6.68 -7.53 -8.19
N GLU A 56 7.38 -7.34 -9.32
CA GLU A 56 7.32 -8.25 -10.47
C GLU A 56 8.12 -9.52 -10.21
N ARG A 57 9.35 -9.39 -9.69
CA ARG A 57 10.25 -10.53 -9.45
C ARG A 57 9.72 -11.52 -8.43
N THR A 58 8.97 -11.06 -7.43
CA THR A 58 8.40 -11.90 -6.37
C THR A 58 6.93 -12.21 -6.59
N ARG A 59 6.36 -11.81 -7.74
CA ARG A 59 4.94 -12.05 -8.03
C ARG A 59 4.68 -13.56 -8.08
N PRO A 60 3.70 -14.08 -7.30
CA PRO A 60 3.30 -15.47 -7.41
C PRO A 60 2.64 -15.73 -8.77
N ASP A 61 2.60 -16.99 -9.19
CA ASP A 61 1.80 -17.39 -10.34
C ASP A 61 0.31 -17.32 -9.94
N LEU A 62 -0.40 -16.34 -10.51
CA LEU A 62 -1.79 -16.07 -10.23
C LEU A 62 -2.65 -16.48 -11.43
N PRO A 63 -3.89 -16.93 -11.21
CA PRO A 63 -4.83 -17.11 -12.30
C PRO A 63 -5.04 -15.78 -13.04
N PRO A 64 -5.54 -15.80 -14.29
CA PRO A 64 -5.81 -14.58 -15.06
C PRO A 64 -6.70 -13.56 -14.35
N GLU A 65 -7.55 -14.01 -13.43
CA GLU A 65 -8.47 -13.20 -12.62
C GLU A 65 -7.87 -12.79 -11.26
N GLY A 66 -6.62 -13.13 -10.98
CA GLY A 66 -5.95 -12.84 -9.71
C GLY A 66 -5.62 -11.36 -9.55
N PHE A 67 -5.97 -10.78 -8.41
CA PHE A 67 -5.63 -9.41 -8.06
C PHE A 67 -4.25 -9.34 -7.40
N THR A 68 -3.48 -8.33 -7.79
CA THR A 68 -2.13 -8.08 -7.26
C THR A 68 -2.10 -6.91 -6.27
N GLY A 69 -3.25 -6.38 -5.84
CA GLY A 69 -3.30 -5.22 -4.95
C GLY A 69 -2.73 -3.94 -5.60
N GLU A 70 -1.95 -3.17 -4.83
CA GLU A 70 -1.43 -1.84 -5.22
C GLU A 70 -0.07 -1.89 -5.95
N HIS A 71 0.41 -3.08 -6.30
CA HIS A 71 1.72 -3.25 -6.95
C HIS A 71 1.80 -2.52 -8.30
N VAL A 72 2.90 -1.81 -8.51
CA VAL A 72 3.24 -1.15 -9.78
C VAL A 72 4.31 -1.97 -10.48
N TYR A 73 4.15 -2.17 -11.79
CA TYR A 73 5.03 -3.01 -12.60
C TYR A 73 5.71 -2.23 -13.73
N PRO A 74 6.90 -2.67 -14.21
CA PRO A 74 7.61 -1.96 -15.28
C PRO A 74 6.80 -1.88 -16.59
N TRP A 75 5.98 -2.89 -16.90
CA TRP A 75 5.12 -2.86 -18.08
C TRP A 75 4.09 -1.73 -18.05
N MET A 76 3.64 -1.27 -16.87
CA MET A 76 2.70 -0.15 -16.75
C MET A 76 3.29 1.15 -17.32
N PHE A 77 4.59 1.37 -17.15
CA PHE A 77 5.30 2.52 -17.74
C PHE A 77 5.52 2.41 -19.26
N THR A 78 5.18 1.26 -19.84
CA THR A 78 5.24 1.05 -21.30
C THR A 78 3.85 1.10 -21.92
N GLU A 79 2.84 0.54 -21.23
CA GLU A 79 1.48 0.41 -21.74
C GLU A 79 0.58 1.59 -21.39
N TYR A 80 0.76 2.21 -20.22
CA TYR A 80 -0.05 3.36 -19.83
C TYR A 80 0.58 4.63 -20.39
N GLY A 81 -0.05 5.20 -21.41
CA GLY A 81 0.49 6.33 -22.16
C GLY A 81 0.86 7.55 -21.28
N GLU A 82 0.13 7.77 -20.19
CA GLU A 82 0.38 8.86 -19.23
C GLU A 82 1.63 8.60 -18.35
N LEU A 83 2.04 7.34 -18.19
CA LEU A 83 3.25 6.95 -17.46
C LEU A 83 4.49 6.85 -18.34
N ALA A 84 4.34 6.73 -19.67
CA ALA A 84 5.45 6.58 -20.61
C ALA A 84 6.57 7.64 -20.46
N PRO A 85 6.28 8.94 -20.23
CA PRO A 85 7.32 9.95 -20.01
C PRO A 85 8.18 9.71 -18.76
N TRP A 86 7.67 8.92 -17.79
CA TRP A 86 8.31 8.69 -16.50
C TRP A 86 9.11 7.39 -16.43
N ARG A 87 9.09 6.59 -17.50
CA ARG A 87 9.74 5.27 -17.54
C ARG A 87 11.21 5.31 -17.13
N GLU A 88 11.99 6.23 -17.69
CA GLU A 88 13.43 6.34 -17.38
C GLU A 88 13.65 6.67 -15.90
N ALA A 89 12.85 7.56 -15.32
CA ALA A 89 12.94 7.89 -13.91
C ALA A 89 12.61 6.68 -13.01
N ALA A 90 11.58 5.91 -13.36
CA ALA A 90 11.21 4.71 -12.62
C ALA A 90 12.32 3.65 -12.66
N GLU A 91 12.96 3.43 -13.80
CA GLU A 91 14.12 2.50 -13.92
C GLU A 91 15.32 2.96 -13.08
N ILE A 92 15.63 4.27 -13.08
CA ILE A 92 16.70 4.82 -12.23
C ILE A 92 16.41 4.54 -10.75
N LEU A 93 15.16 4.74 -10.30
CA LEU A 93 14.77 4.51 -8.90
C LEU A 93 14.79 3.02 -8.54
N ALA A 94 14.43 2.14 -9.48
CA ALA A 94 14.46 0.69 -9.28
C ALA A 94 15.89 0.16 -9.10
N GLU A 95 16.88 0.71 -9.82
CA GLU A 95 18.29 0.32 -9.71
C GLU A 95 19.06 1.08 -8.62
N TYR A 96 18.47 2.13 -8.04
CA TYR A 96 19.13 2.93 -7.01
C TYR A 96 19.35 2.10 -5.74
N GLU A 97 20.58 2.05 -5.24
CA GLU A 97 20.90 1.40 -3.97
C GLU A 97 20.44 2.29 -2.80
N TRP A 98 19.26 1.97 -2.25
CA TRP A 98 18.66 2.73 -1.16
C TRP A 98 19.40 2.50 0.16
N PRO A 99 19.54 3.54 1.01
CA PRO A 99 20.10 3.37 2.33
C PRO A 99 19.20 2.51 3.21
N LYS A 100 19.78 1.94 4.26
CA LYS A 100 19.01 1.31 5.33
C LYS A 100 18.27 2.39 6.13
N LEU A 101 16.95 2.28 6.23
CA LEU A 101 16.06 3.18 6.96
C LEU A 101 15.80 2.68 8.39
N TYR A 102 15.68 1.37 8.58
CA TYR A 102 15.25 0.81 9.87
C TYR A 102 16.40 0.16 10.64
N ASP A 103 16.49 0.47 11.93
CA ASP A 103 17.42 -0.16 12.86
C ASP A 103 16.63 -0.87 13.97
N ALA A 104 16.56 -2.19 13.87
CA ALA A 104 15.82 -3.03 14.82
C ALA A 104 16.35 -2.94 16.25
N GLU A 105 17.67 -2.80 16.45
CA GLU A 105 18.26 -2.68 17.78
C GLU A 105 17.87 -1.35 18.42
N ARG A 106 17.86 -0.27 17.64
CA ARG A 106 17.40 1.05 18.12
C ARG A 106 15.90 1.06 18.40
N LEU A 107 15.10 0.42 17.57
CA LEU A 107 13.64 0.31 17.75
C LEU A 107 13.28 -0.51 19.00
N ALA A 108 14.05 -1.55 19.33
CA ALA A 108 13.89 -2.31 20.57
C ALA A 108 14.21 -1.48 21.84
N GLU A 109 14.94 -0.39 21.70
CA GLU A 109 15.22 0.57 22.77
C GLU A 109 14.30 1.80 22.74
N ASN A 110 13.22 1.80 21.95
CA ASN A 110 12.33 2.95 21.85
C ASN A 110 11.76 3.39 23.22
N GLU A 111 11.85 4.69 23.51
CA GLU A 111 11.33 5.33 24.73
C GLU A 111 10.10 6.21 24.45
N VAL A 112 9.83 6.50 23.17
CA VAL A 112 8.70 7.34 22.77
C VAL A 112 7.44 6.49 22.75
N PRO A 113 6.35 6.88 23.45
CA PRO A 113 5.09 6.14 23.37
C PRO A 113 4.58 6.08 21.92
N ALA A 114 4.29 4.87 21.44
CA ALA A 114 3.83 4.63 20.09
C ALA A 114 2.56 3.77 20.09
N ALA A 115 1.73 3.95 19.07
CA ALA A 115 0.54 3.15 18.83
C ALA A 115 0.45 2.77 17.35
N ALA A 116 -0.08 1.60 17.05
CA ALA A 116 -0.29 1.12 15.68
C ALA A 116 -1.72 0.58 15.53
N ALA A 117 -2.40 0.98 14.46
CA ALA A 117 -3.62 0.33 14.02
C ALA A 117 -3.20 -0.84 13.13
N ILE A 118 -3.75 -2.03 13.41
CA ILE A 118 -3.49 -3.25 12.65
C ILE A 118 -4.86 -3.79 12.26
N PHE A 119 -5.10 -3.91 10.97
CA PHE A 119 -6.36 -4.41 10.47
C PHE A 119 -6.23 -5.92 10.21
N ALA A 120 -7.08 -6.71 10.85
CA ALA A 120 -6.97 -8.16 10.86
C ALA A 120 -7.10 -8.79 9.45
N GLU A 121 -7.84 -8.11 8.57
CA GLU A 121 -8.20 -8.58 7.22
C GLU A 121 -7.63 -7.62 6.15
N ASP A 122 -6.53 -6.93 6.43
CA ASP A 122 -5.86 -6.06 5.45
C ASP A 122 -5.29 -6.89 4.28
N ALA A 123 -5.76 -6.62 3.07
CA ALA A 123 -5.30 -7.31 1.85
C ALA A 123 -3.88 -6.92 1.41
N TYR A 124 -3.29 -5.86 1.99
CA TYR A 124 -2.00 -5.30 1.60
C TYR A 124 -0.91 -5.52 2.64
N VAL A 125 -1.26 -5.46 3.93
CA VAL A 125 -0.31 -5.59 5.04
C VAL A 125 -0.75 -6.69 5.98
N GLU A 126 -0.07 -7.83 5.92
CA GLU A 126 -0.42 -9.00 6.73
C GLU A 126 -0.30 -8.70 8.23
N ALA A 127 -1.33 -9.09 8.99
CA ALA A 127 -1.40 -8.82 10.42
C ALA A 127 -0.28 -9.53 11.19
N GLU A 128 0.17 -10.70 10.73
CA GLU A 128 1.27 -11.46 11.37
C GLU A 128 2.58 -10.64 11.37
N TYR A 129 3.02 -10.12 10.22
CA TYR A 129 4.20 -9.26 10.13
C TYR A 129 4.06 -7.96 10.92
N SER A 130 2.84 -7.41 11.00
CA SER A 130 2.57 -6.25 11.85
C SER A 130 2.76 -6.58 13.33
N MET A 131 2.33 -7.76 13.76
CA MET A 131 2.49 -8.22 15.15
C MET A 131 3.94 -8.62 15.49
N GLU A 132 4.71 -9.09 14.52
CA GLU A 132 6.17 -9.25 14.67
C GLU A 132 6.83 -7.89 14.97
N THR A 133 6.45 -6.85 14.23
CA THR A 133 6.95 -5.48 14.47
C THR A 133 6.55 -4.97 15.85
N VAL A 134 5.31 -5.23 16.28
CA VAL A 134 4.85 -4.90 17.66
C VAL A 134 5.70 -5.58 18.72
N SER A 135 6.10 -6.83 18.49
CA SER A 135 6.94 -7.59 19.43
C SER A 135 8.38 -7.05 19.50
N LEU A 136 8.84 -6.41 18.42
CA LEU A 136 10.19 -5.87 18.30
C LEU A 136 10.33 -4.44 18.84
N VAL A 137 9.33 -3.58 18.62
CA VAL A 137 9.40 -2.17 19.01
C VAL A 137 8.95 -1.96 20.46
N ARG A 138 9.88 -1.56 21.34
CA ARG A 138 9.55 -1.34 22.75
C ARG A 138 8.50 -0.24 22.92
N GLY A 139 7.48 -0.53 23.71
CA GLY A 139 6.42 0.42 24.05
C GLY A 139 5.40 0.67 22.95
N LEU A 140 5.45 -0.07 21.82
CA LEU A 140 4.43 0.00 20.78
C LEU A 140 3.13 -0.66 21.25
N ARG A 141 2.02 0.08 21.19
CA ARG A 141 0.70 -0.37 21.62
C ARG A 141 -0.17 -0.70 20.40
N PRO A 142 -0.46 -1.99 20.14
CA PRO A 142 -1.30 -2.36 19.00
C PRO A 142 -2.78 -2.12 19.28
N TRP A 143 -3.50 -1.75 18.24
CA TRP A 143 -4.95 -1.91 18.12
C TRP A 143 -5.22 -2.83 16.94
N LEU A 144 -5.28 -4.13 17.23
CA LEU A 144 -5.72 -5.13 16.27
C LEU A 144 -7.25 -5.10 16.19
N THR A 145 -7.80 -4.87 15.00
CA THR A 145 -9.24 -4.76 14.80
C THR A 145 -9.68 -5.29 13.44
N ASN A 146 -10.92 -5.76 13.37
CA ASN A 146 -11.62 -6.07 12.13
C ASN A 146 -12.77 -5.07 11.84
N GLU A 147 -12.81 -3.94 12.56
CA GLU A 147 -13.78 -2.86 12.29
C GLU A 147 -13.50 -2.13 10.97
N TYR A 148 -12.25 -2.20 10.49
CA TYR A 148 -11.78 -1.53 9.29
C TYR A 148 -10.81 -2.43 8.53
N GLU A 149 -10.47 -2.02 7.31
CA GLU A 149 -9.31 -2.55 6.59
C GLU A 149 -8.41 -1.37 6.14
N HIS A 150 -7.51 -1.60 5.17
CA HIS A 150 -6.50 -0.66 4.67
C HIS A 150 -6.94 0.81 4.47
N ASN A 151 -8.21 1.04 4.11
CA ASN A 151 -8.75 2.38 3.88
C ASN A 151 -9.31 3.08 5.14
N ALA A 152 -9.02 2.57 6.35
CA ALA A 152 -9.61 3.05 7.61
C ALA A 152 -9.56 4.58 7.79
N MET A 153 -8.43 5.21 7.44
CA MET A 153 -8.26 6.67 7.54
C MET A 153 -9.23 7.46 6.64
N ARG A 154 -9.63 6.88 5.49
CA ARG A 154 -10.63 7.48 4.59
C ARG A 154 -12.06 7.18 5.07
N ALA A 155 -12.27 6.01 5.66
CA ALA A 155 -13.58 5.56 6.13
C ALA A 155 -14.02 6.27 7.43
N ASP A 156 -13.13 6.36 8.42
CA ASP A 156 -13.39 6.99 9.72
C ASP A 156 -12.10 7.55 10.36
N GLY A 157 -11.42 8.45 9.64
CA GLY A 157 -10.13 8.98 10.07
C GLY A 157 -10.14 9.71 11.41
N GLY A 158 -11.27 10.31 11.80
CA GLY A 158 -11.42 10.97 13.09
C GLY A 158 -11.34 9.98 14.24
N ARG A 159 -12.18 8.94 14.22
CA ARG A 159 -12.19 7.89 15.25
C ARG A 159 -10.88 7.13 15.29
N VAL A 160 -10.32 6.77 14.12
CA VAL A 160 -9.06 6.03 14.04
C VAL A 160 -7.92 6.83 14.66
N LEU A 161 -7.80 8.12 14.32
CA LEU A 161 -6.75 8.98 14.86
C LEU A 161 -6.90 9.23 16.36
N ASP A 162 -8.12 9.52 16.84
CA ASP A 162 -8.39 9.73 18.26
C ASP A 162 -8.03 8.49 19.08
N ARG A 163 -8.40 7.29 18.60
CA ARG A 163 -8.06 6.02 19.24
C ARG A 163 -6.55 5.82 19.34
N LEU A 164 -5.80 6.08 18.26
CA LEU A 164 -4.34 5.96 18.26
C LEU A 164 -3.67 6.97 19.20
N ILE A 165 -4.17 8.20 19.26
CA ILE A 165 -3.67 9.23 20.19
C ILE A 165 -3.92 8.81 21.64
N ASP A 166 -5.11 8.29 21.95
CA ASP A 166 -5.42 7.81 23.29
C ASP A 166 -4.60 6.57 23.67
N LEU A 167 -4.36 5.66 22.73
CA LEU A 167 -3.50 4.50 22.94
C LEU A 167 -2.07 4.94 23.27
N ALA A 168 -1.49 5.83 22.46
CA ALA A 168 -0.14 6.36 22.70
C ALA A 168 -0.04 7.06 24.06
N ARG A 169 -1.12 7.74 24.50
CA ARG A 169 -1.18 8.43 25.81
C ARG A 169 -1.59 7.55 26.98
N GLY A 170 -2.00 6.31 26.75
CA GLY A 170 -2.41 5.36 27.81
C GLY A 170 -3.79 5.65 28.40
N ARG A 171 -4.70 6.17 27.58
CA ARG A 171 -6.08 6.54 27.97
C ARG A 171 -7.16 5.66 27.32
N ALA A 172 -6.74 4.69 26.52
CA ALA A 172 -7.58 3.88 25.64
C ALA A 172 -8.08 2.58 26.29
#